data_AF-A0A8T0FP86-F1
#
_entry.id   AF-A0A8T0FP86-F1
#
_cell.length_a   1.000
_cell.length_b   1.000
_cell.length_c   1.000
_cell.angle_alpha   90.00
_cell.angle_beta   90.00
_cell.angle_gamma   90.00
#
_symmetry.space_group_name_H-M   'P 1'
#
loop_
_entity.id
_entity.type
_entity.pdbx_description
1 polymer ?
#
loop_
_entity_poly.entity_id
_entity_poly.type
_entity_poly.pdbx_seq_one_letter_code
_entity_poly.pdbx_strand_id
1 'polypeptide(L)'
;MQLSKRNGKFFLLFMLYIIPTSSLASIISLDGNGYTGIVVAIHKNVPEDGEILENIKTLFSKASTFLHNSTKNTLFFKEVTIVVPPTWSTKPEYEILPGNFFSNSHVRVDLANPEYKDTPYTLQPGGCGEHGQYIHLTPWFLKELNGKTVEMYGAPERQLVHEWAHLRYGVFDEYGIPGDKRYPMFYHENSKIRPTSCVRDIKGWIESRDGGPCTMNLDGEVDSDCIFIPNMHSNEAKASIMYMPFIPSMEGFCDDGSHRHNVLAPTKHNAVCNYRSTWDVISSHKDFQKLRTKRDAVTELTETLFRVIQSPKDPTSRYVLVLDVSGSMNGQPMKLLHSAATRLVEDRIPDGAFLGLVQFSTDASILRNLTKVNNETRLQLSRSLPAKDDGGRTAIGKGLQKAIEVFTNDNGTAEGGLIMLITDGEENVLPFIEDVLPEVLEYNVIINAVAFGSEASAKLEHMTAVTGGRGYFFSNNGSRPASALDSAFLESITSQADIELQPVQLKDEMFSLDEDILTKHLYLDEELGKDTSFTITSRHIDRVGDVVLRSPSGAIVDSTSPHYSRDDTLRQRIQIFLPEAEPGKWEVIFRRRGDFPVTVGFAVTSKTKGISKNKPPIRVRSF
;
A
#
# COMPACT_ATOMS: atom_id res chain seq x y z
N MET A 1 16.59 17.71 -78.55
CA MET A 1 15.36 18.05 -77.80
C MET A 1 15.22 17.01 -76.70
N GLN A 2 15.67 17.30 -75.47
CA GLN A 2 14.81 17.70 -74.33
C GLN A 2 13.73 16.63 -74.04
N LEU A 3 13.63 15.98 -72.87
CA LEU A 3 14.01 16.35 -71.51
C LEU A 3 14.31 15.12 -70.65
N SER A 4 15.28 15.30 -69.76
CA SER A 4 15.63 14.44 -68.62
C SER A 4 14.47 14.28 -67.64
N LYS A 5 14.04 13.04 -67.37
CA LYS A 5 13.20 12.70 -66.21
C LYS A 5 14.09 12.18 -65.09
N ARG A 6 14.27 13.03 -64.09
CA ARG A 6 14.99 12.78 -62.85
C ARG A 6 14.09 11.92 -61.94
N ASN A 7 14.45 10.65 -61.74
CA ASN A 7 13.78 9.77 -60.78
C ASN A 7 14.13 10.22 -59.35
N GLY A 8 13.24 11.00 -58.73
CA GLY A 8 13.29 11.27 -57.30
C GLY A 8 12.79 10.04 -56.53
N LYS A 9 13.70 9.30 -55.89
CA LYS A 9 13.33 8.33 -54.85
C LYS A 9 12.95 9.12 -53.60
N PHE A 10 11.67 9.17 -53.28
CA PHE A 10 11.17 9.58 -51.97
C PHE A 10 11.58 8.48 -50.96
N PHE A 11 12.62 8.74 -50.17
CA PHE A 11 12.87 7.99 -48.95
C PHE A 11 11.89 8.51 -47.90
N LEU A 12 10.78 7.80 -47.66
CA LEU A 12 10.00 8.00 -46.44
C LEU A 12 10.87 7.52 -45.27
N LEU A 13 11.50 8.46 -44.57
CA LEU A 13 12.03 8.22 -43.24
C LEU A 13 10.82 8.00 -42.32
N PHE A 14 10.49 6.74 -42.04
CA PHE A 14 9.66 6.39 -40.89
C PHE A 14 10.51 6.70 -39.65
N MET A 15 10.39 7.92 -39.12
CA MET A 15 10.78 8.20 -37.74
C MET A 15 9.87 7.34 -36.86
N LEU A 16 10.37 6.17 -36.44
CA LEU A 16 9.82 5.50 -35.27
C LEU A 16 10.01 6.48 -34.11
N TYR A 17 8.93 7.17 -33.74
CA TYR A 17 8.82 7.75 -32.41
C TYR A 17 8.86 6.55 -31.45
N ILE A 18 10.04 6.30 -30.88
CA ILE A 18 10.17 5.48 -29.68
C ILE A 18 9.47 6.29 -28.60
N ILE A 19 8.19 5.99 -28.38
CA ILE A 19 7.49 6.46 -27.20
C ILE A 19 8.20 5.77 -26.03
N PRO A 20 8.84 6.50 -25.11
CA PRO A 20 9.44 5.87 -23.94
C PRO A 20 8.33 5.14 -23.20
N THR A 21 8.47 3.82 -23.06
CA THR A 21 7.60 3.00 -22.22
C THR A 21 7.81 3.45 -20.78
N SER A 22 6.94 4.32 -20.31
CA SER A 22 6.87 4.78 -18.92
C SER A 22 6.64 3.57 -18.01
N SER A 23 7.60 3.28 -17.14
CA SER A 23 7.49 2.19 -16.16
C SER A 23 6.28 2.43 -15.25
N LEU A 24 5.41 1.44 -15.11
CA LEU A 24 4.24 1.41 -14.21
C LEU A 24 4.59 1.05 -12.76
N ALA A 25 5.84 1.23 -12.34
CA ALA A 25 6.14 1.21 -10.92
C ALA A 25 5.32 2.35 -10.27
N SER A 26 4.45 2.04 -9.29
CA SER A 26 3.58 3.02 -8.59
C SER A 26 4.37 3.93 -7.64
N ILE A 27 5.40 4.57 -8.17
CA ILE A 27 6.31 5.43 -7.41
C ILE A 27 6.23 6.80 -8.01
N ILE A 28 5.73 7.73 -7.20
CA ILE A 28 5.76 9.13 -7.56
C ILE A 28 7.21 9.59 -7.68
N SER A 29 7.58 9.93 -8.91
CA SER A 29 8.90 10.42 -9.27
C SER A 29 8.80 11.81 -9.91
N LEU A 30 9.95 12.44 -10.14
CA LEU A 30 10.02 13.74 -10.80
C LEU A 30 10.77 13.61 -12.11
N ASP A 31 10.09 13.96 -13.20
CA ASP A 31 10.70 14.21 -14.50
C ASP A 31 10.73 15.74 -14.74
N GLY A 32 11.92 16.32 -14.58
CA GLY A 32 12.07 17.76 -14.39
C GLY A 32 11.31 18.22 -13.15
N ASN A 33 10.37 19.14 -13.34
CA ASN A 33 9.50 19.67 -12.30
C ASN A 33 8.12 18.96 -12.21
N GLY A 34 7.89 17.99 -13.08
CA GLY A 34 6.60 17.32 -13.22
C GLY A 34 6.56 15.98 -12.49
N TYR A 35 5.54 15.79 -11.67
CA TYR A 35 5.26 14.50 -11.05
C TYR A 35 4.76 13.48 -12.08
N THR A 36 5.39 12.30 -12.08
CA THR A 36 5.00 11.13 -12.87
C THR A 36 4.82 9.92 -11.95
N GLY A 37 4.24 8.83 -12.46
CA GLY A 37 3.98 7.61 -11.67
C GLY A 37 2.80 7.72 -10.69
N ILE A 38 1.94 8.74 -10.86
CA ILE A 38 0.71 8.90 -10.06
C ILE A 38 -0.32 7.89 -10.55
N VAL A 39 -0.99 7.22 -9.62
CA VAL A 39 -2.01 6.21 -9.91
C VAL A 39 -3.29 6.58 -9.17
N VAL A 40 -4.37 6.76 -9.93
CA VAL A 40 -5.74 6.95 -9.45
C VAL A 40 -6.50 5.69 -9.79
N ALA A 41 -7.09 5.01 -8.82
CA ALA A 41 -7.82 3.77 -9.08
C ALA A 41 -9.27 3.86 -8.63
N ILE A 42 -10.18 3.44 -9.50
CA ILE A 42 -11.62 3.37 -9.23
C ILE A 42 -11.94 1.96 -8.72
N HIS A 43 -12.60 1.89 -7.57
CA HIS A 43 -12.95 0.61 -6.95
C HIS A 43 -14.01 -0.13 -7.78
N LYS A 44 -13.95 -1.46 -7.78
CA LYS A 44 -14.87 -2.32 -8.55
C LYS A 44 -16.35 -2.17 -8.17
N ASN A 45 -16.62 -1.71 -6.95
CA ASN A 45 -17.98 -1.48 -6.45
C ASN A 45 -18.57 -0.14 -6.89
N VAL A 46 -17.76 0.76 -7.48
CA VAL A 46 -18.24 2.03 -8.03
C VAL A 46 -19.00 1.74 -9.34
N PRO A 47 -20.29 2.10 -9.44
CA PRO A 47 -21.05 1.93 -10.67
C PRO A 47 -20.42 2.65 -11.85
N GLU A 48 -20.55 2.07 -13.05
CA GLU A 48 -20.02 2.67 -14.26
C GLU A 48 -20.71 4.01 -14.58
N ASP A 49 -19.89 5.06 -14.65
CA ASP A 49 -20.32 6.40 -15.03
C ASP A 49 -19.16 7.11 -15.74
N GLY A 50 -19.38 7.49 -17.00
CA GLY A 50 -18.37 8.15 -17.83
C GLY A 50 -17.93 9.51 -17.28
N GLU A 51 -18.79 10.20 -16.51
CA GLU A 51 -18.47 11.50 -15.93
C GLU A 51 -17.36 11.39 -14.88
N ILE A 52 -17.27 10.27 -14.15
CA ILE A 52 -16.24 10.07 -13.12
C ILE A 52 -14.85 10.13 -13.76
N LEU A 53 -14.65 9.43 -14.88
CA LEU A 53 -13.34 9.39 -15.56
C LEU A 53 -12.94 10.78 -16.07
N GLU A 54 -13.86 11.50 -16.72
CA GLU A 54 -13.59 12.84 -17.25
C GLU A 54 -13.40 13.88 -16.14
N ASN A 55 -14.13 13.75 -15.02
CA ASN A 55 -13.98 14.64 -13.88
C ASN A 55 -12.68 14.38 -13.11
N ILE A 56 -12.16 13.14 -13.06
CA ILE A 56 -10.81 12.86 -12.55
C ILE A 56 -9.77 13.61 -13.39
N LYS A 57 -9.84 13.51 -14.73
CA LYS A 57 -8.92 14.22 -15.62
C LYS A 57 -8.99 15.73 -15.41
N THR A 58 -10.21 16.28 -15.38
CA THR A 58 -10.45 17.71 -15.15
C THR A 58 -9.90 18.18 -13.80
N LEU A 59 -10.15 17.41 -12.74
CA LEU A 59 -9.67 17.71 -11.40
C LEU A 59 -8.14 17.74 -11.35
N PHE A 60 -7.46 16.74 -11.91
CA PHE A 60 -5.99 16.68 -11.93
C PHE A 60 -5.37 17.78 -12.79
N SER A 61 -5.95 18.12 -13.94
CA SER A 61 -5.44 19.23 -14.78
C SER A 61 -5.53 20.58 -14.06
N LYS A 62 -6.66 20.86 -13.40
CA LYS A 62 -6.82 22.09 -12.59
C LYS A 62 -5.89 22.07 -11.36
N ALA A 63 -5.80 20.95 -10.66
CA ALA A 63 -4.93 20.77 -9.50
C ALA A 63 -3.45 20.87 -9.87
N SER A 64 -3.05 20.46 -11.07
CA SER A 64 -1.69 20.62 -11.57
C SER A 64 -1.27 22.09 -11.64
N THR A 65 -2.17 22.94 -12.16
CA THR A 65 -1.95 24.40 -12.23
C THR A 65 -1.93 25.01 -10.83
N PHE A 66 -2.83 24.59 -9.95
CA PHE A 66 -2.88 25.10 -8.58
C PHE A 66 -1.68 24.65 -7.73
N LEU A 67 -1.22 23.41 -7.88
CA LEU A 67 -0.01 22.89 -7.25
C LEU A 67 1.24 23.67 -7.70
N HIS A 68 1.31 23.99 -8.99
CA HIS A 68 2.40 24.81 -9.54
C HIS A 68 2.48 26.15 -8.84
N ASN A 69 1.36 26.88 -8.80
CA ASN A 69 1.31 28.19 -8.16
C ASN A 69 1.60 28.12 -6.66
N SER A 70 0.98 27.17 -5.94
CA SER A 70 1.13 27.02 -4.49
C SER A 70 2.52 26.56 -4.05
N THR A 71 3.27 25.92 -4.94
CA THR A 71 4.67 25.52 -4.71
C THR A 71 5.68 26.53 -5.27
N LYS A 72 5.30 27.81 -5.35
CA LYS A 72 6.15 28.92 -5.84
C LYS A 72 6.60 28.71 -7.29
N ASN A 73 5.68 28.28 -8.16
CA ASN A 73 5.88 27.99 -9.58
C ASN A 73 6.90 26.87 -9.82
N THR A 74 6.87 25.85 -8.96
CA THR A 74 7.86 24.76 -9.00
C THR A 74 7.24 23.48 -9.54
N LEU A 75 6.37 22.82 -8.78
CA LEU A 75 5.94 21.44 -9.02
C LEU A 75 4.55 21.35 -9.63
N PHE A 76 4.33 20.37 -10.51
CA PHE A 76 3.01 20.16 -11.13
C PHE A 76 2.76 18.67 -11.41
N PHE A 77 1.53 18.30 -11.77
CA PHE A 77 1.21 16.92 -12.18
C PHE A 77 1.44 16.77 -13.68
N LYS A 78 2.44 15.97 -14.07
CA LYS A 78 2.81 15.76 -15.47
C LYS A 78 2.16 14.54 -16.06
N GLU A 79 2.12 13.43 -15.32
CA GLU A 79 1.54 12.16 -15.79
C GLU A 79 0.71 11.49 -14.70
N VAL A 80 -0.51 11.11 -15.06
CA VAL A 80 -1.46 10.43 -14.17
C VAL A 80 -2.02 9.19 -14.87
N THR A 81 -1.85 8.03 -14.25
CA THR A 81 -2.48 6.78 -14.68
C THR A 81 -3.80 6.60 -13.94
N ILE A 82 -4.89 6.40 -14.68
CA ILE A 82 -6.22 6.13 -14.14
C ILE A 82 -6.56 4.67 -14.38
N VAL A 83 -6.86 3.94 -13.31
CA VAL A 83 -7.24 2.53 -13.34
C VAL A 83 -8.76 2.44 -13.26
N VAL A 84 -9.36 1.94 -14.34
CA VAL A 84 -10.77 1.62 -14.44
C VAL A 84 -10.97 0.17 -13.98
N PRO A 85 -12.01 -0.13 -13.17
CA PRO A 85 -12.22 -1.48 -12.68
C PRO A 85 -12.66 -2.44 -13.80
N PRO A 86 -12.42 -3.75 -13.64
CA PRO A 86 -12.87 -4.78 -14.58
C PRO A 86 -14.41 -4.86 -14.70
N THR A 87 -15.14 -4.34 -13.72
CA THR A 87 -16.61 -4.32 -13.70
C THR A 87 -17.19 -3.35 -14.73
N TRP A 88 -16.43 -2.35 -15.17
CA TRP A 88 -16.86 -1.41 -16.21
C TRP A 88 -16.66 -1.97 -17.62
N SER A 89 -17.40 -1.43 -18.58
CA SER A 89 -17.22 -1.75 -19.99
C SER A 89 -15.82 -1.37 -20.49
N THR A 90 -15.19 -2.28 -21.25
CA THR A 90 -13.87 -2.05 -21.84
C THR A 90 -14.01 -1.14 -23.06
N LYS A 91 -13.20 -0.08 -23.14
CA LYS A 91 -13.18 0.85 -24.26
C LYS A 91 -11.86 0.78 -25.04
N PRO A 92 -11.83 1.13 -26.34
CA PRO A 92 -10.62 1.05 -27.17
C PRO A 92 -9.43 1.86 -26.66
N GLU A 93 -9.69 2.96 -25.95
CA GLU A 93 -8.69 3.82 -25.35
C GLU A 93 -8.10 3.28 -24.04
N TYR A 94 -8.63 2.17 -23.51
CA TYR A 94 -8.13 1.55 -22.29
C TYR A 94 -7.04 0.55 -22.63
N GLU A 95 -5.91 0.67 -21.95
CA GLU A 95 -4.86 -0.33 -22.00
C GLU A 95 -5.15 -1.46 -21.01
N ILE A 96 -5.14 -2.70 -21.48
CA ILE A 96 -5.44 -3.86 -20.64
C ILE A 96 -4.17 -4.38 -20.01
N LEU A 97 -4.04 -4.21 -18.69
CA LEU A 97 -2.85 -4.61 -17.94
C LEU A 97 -3.21 -5.45 -16.72
N PRO A 98 -2.60 -6.64 -16.55
CA PRO A 98 -2.79 -7.42 -15.34
C PRO A 98 -2.11 -6.74 -14.14
N GLY A 99 -2.77 -6.74 -12.99
CA GLY A 99 -2.22 -6.16 -11.77
C GLY A 99 -3.31 -5.71 -10.80
N ASN A 100 -2.97 -5.59 -9.53
CA ASN A 100 -3.81 -4.91 -8.55
C ASN A 100 -3.31 -3.49 -8.33
N PHE A 101 -3.92 -2.58 -9.08
CA PHE A 101 -3.58 -1.17 -9.01
C PHE A 101 -4.37 -0.43 -7.92
N PHE A 102 -5.50 -0.97 -7.43
CA PHE A 102 -6.33 -0.26 -6.45
C PHE A 102 -5.67 -0.19 -5.06
N SER A 103 -5.14 -1.31 -4.57
CA SER A 103 -4.48 -1.32 -3.25
C SER A 103 -3.17 -0.52 -3.24
N ASN A 104 -2.52 -0.38 -4.40
CA ASN A 104 -1.24 0.32 -4.53
C ASN A 104 -1.41 1.73 -5.13
N SER A 105 -2.65 2.21 -5.31
CA SER A 105 -2.88 3.55 -5.86
C SER A 105 -2.69 4.64 -4.81
N HIS A 106 -2.25 5.80 -5.30
CA HIS A 106 -2.06 7.00 -4.53
C HIS A 106 -3.39 7.71 -4.25
N VAL A 107 -4.34 7.60 -5.18
CA VAL A 107 -5.70 8.10 -5.05
C VAL A 107 -6.67 6.96 -5.31
N ARG A 108 -7.67 6.81 -4.44
CA ARG A 108 -8.70 5.78 -4.50
C ARG A 108 -10.05 6.44 -4.63
N VAL A 109 -10.80 6.05 -5.65
CA VAL A 109 -12.19 6.44 -5.83
C VAL A 109 -13.05 5.28 -5.38
N ASP A 110 -13.73 5.45 -4.23
CA ASP A 110 -14.54 4.41 -3.62
C ASP A 110 -15.79 4.99 -2.96
N LEU A 111 -16.69 4.13 -2.50
CA LEU A 111 -17.91 4.53 -1.80
C LEU A 111 -17.60 5.37 -0.56
N ALA A 112 -18.57 6.21 -0.18
CA ALA A 112 -18.45 7.10 0.97
C ALA A 112 -18.01 6.34 2.23
N ASN A 113 -17.04 6.91 2.93
CA ASN A 113 -16.58 6.35 4.20
C ASN A 113 -17.67 6.59 5.27
N PRO A 114 -17.93 5.66 6.20
CA PRO A 114 -18.98 5.86 7.20
C PRO A 114 -18.74 7.06 8.13
N GLU A 115 -17.47 7.35 8.43
CA GLU A 115 -17.05 8.46 9.28
C GLU A 115 -16.92 9.76 8.47
N TYR A 116 -16.14 9.72 7.38
CA TYR A 116 -15.83 10.92 6.58
C TYR A 116 -16.87 11.24 5.50
N LYS A 117 -17.85 10.36 5.28
CA LYS A 117 -18.87 10.47 4.23
C LYS A 117 -18.22 10.74 2.87
N ASP A 118 -18.60 11.84 2.23
CA ASP A 118 -18.10 12.31 0.93
C ASP A 118 -16.93 13.30 1.05
N THR A 119 -16.44 13.56 2.26
CA THR A 119 -15.29 14.44 2.46
C THR A 119 -14.01 13.74 2.00
N PRO A 120 -13.25 14.34 1.06
CA PRO A 120 -11.92 13.85 0.71
C PRO A 120 -11.02 13.76 1.94
N TYR A 121 -10.21 12.72 2.03
CA TYR A 121 -9.24 12.58 3.12
C TYR A 121 -8.02 11.78 2.68
N THR A 122 -6.92 11.96 3.40
CA THR A 122 -5.69 11.17 3.24
C THR A 122 -5.49 10.28 4.45
N LEU A 123 -5.29 8.97 4.23
CA LEU A 123 -4.88 8.07 5.30
C LEU A 123 -3.39 8.29 5.61
N GLN A 124 -3.09 9.05 6.66
CA GLN A 124 -1.73 9.45 7.02
C GLN A 124 -1.41 9.04 8.49
N PRO A 125 -1.01 7.79 8.76
CA PRO A 125 -0.64 7.35 10.10
C PRO A 125 0.81 7.71 10.49
N GLY A 126 1.63 8.15 9.53
CA GLY A 126 3.03 8.53 9.75
C GLY A 126 3.20 9.86 10.49
N GLY A 127 4.44 10.15 10.89
CA GLY A 127 4.84 11.39 11.54
C GLY A 127 5.08 12.56 10.58
N CYS A 128 5.61 13.66 11.12
CA CYS A 128 5.93 14.84 10.32
C CYS A 128 6.95 14.54 9.22
N GLY A 129 6.65 14.92 7.97
CA GLY A 129 7.53 14.69 6.83
C GLY A 129 7.45 13.27 6.25
N GLU A 130 6.64 12.40 6.84
CA GLU A 130 6.40 11.04 6.34
C GLU A 130 5.17 11.00 5.44
N HIS A 131 5.29 10.35 4.29
CA HIS A 131 4.21 10.24 3.31
C HIS A 131 2.98 9.52 3.87
N GLY A 132 1.79 9.95 3.44
CA GLY A 132 0.53 9.23 3.65
C GLY A 132 0.43 7.97 2.77
N GLN A 133 -0.56 7.14 3.04
CA GLN A 133 -0.78 5.89 2.31
C GLN A 133 -1.58 6.07 1.02
N TYR A 134 -2.72 6.77 1.09
CA TYR A 134 -3.57 7.06 -0.07
C TYR A 134 -4.54 8.22 0.23
N ILE A 135 -4.97 8.90 -0.83
CA ILE A 135 -6.08 9.85 -0.83
C ILE A 135 -7.36 9.10 -1.19
N HIS A 136 -8.45 9.39 -0.51
CA HIS A 136 -9.78 8.85 -0.78
C HIS A 136 -10.69 9.93 -1.35
N LEU A 137 -11.30 9.65 -2.51
CA LEU A 137 -12.32 10.47 -3.15
C LEU A 137 -13.58 9.63 -3.35
N THR A 138 -14.76 10.25 -3.37
CA THR A 138 -16.01 9.55 -3.65
C THR A 138 -16.53 9.80 -5.07
N PRO A 139 -17.33 8.88 -5.63
CA PRO A 139 -18.07 9.13 -6.86
C PRO A 139 -18.93 10.39 -6.77
N TRP A 140 -19.54 10.67 -5.61
CA TRP A 140 -20.35 11.87 -5.42
C TRP A 140 -19.51 13.14 -5.53
N PHE A 141 -18.35 13.20 -4.84
CA PHE A 141 -17.42 14.34 -4.92
C PHE A 141 -17.02 14.63 -6.37
N LEU A 142 -16.73 13.58 -7.15
CA LEU A 142 -16.33 13.71 -8.55
C LEU A 142 -17.48 14.05 -9.49
N LYS A 143 -18.69 13.53 -9.28
CA LYS A 143 -19.84 13.85 -10.13
C LYS A 143 -20.35 15.27 -9.91
N GLU A 144 -20.32 15.74 -8.67
CA GLU A 144 -20.75 17.08 -8.30
C GLU A 144 -19.62 18.13 -8.41
N LEU A 145 -18.54 17.84 -9.16
CA LEU A 145 -17.33 18.67 -9.27
C LEU A 145 -17.62 20.13 -9.64
N ASN A 146 -18.65 20.39 -10.44
CA ASN A 146 -19.09 21.75 -10.82
C ASN A 146 -20.41 22.17 -10.15
N GLY A 147 -20.94 21.35 -9.24
CA GLY A 147 -22.20 21.54 -8.52
C GLY A 147 -21.97 21.57 -7.02
N LYS A 148 -22.57 20.63 -6.29
CA LYS A 148 -22.57 20.63 -4.81
C LYS A 148 -21.19 20.48 -4.18
N THR A 149 -20.22 19.88 -4.87
CA THR A 149 -18.84 19.80 -4.38
C THR A 149 -18.26 21.21 -4.21
N VAL A 150 -18.53 22.11 -5.15
CA VAL A 150 -18.06 23.51 -5.09
C VAL A 150 -18.72 24.25 -3.93
N GLU A 151 -20.01 24.04 -3.73
CA GLU A 151 -20.77 24.66 -2.63
C GLU A 151 -20.25 24.22 -1.26
N MET A 152 -19.89 22.94 -1.12
CA MET A 152 -19.50 22.35 0.16
C MET A 152 -18.01 22.53 0.48
N TYR A 153 -17.13 22.40 -0.52
CA TYR A 153 -15.67 22.34 -0.33
C TYR A 153 -14.92 23.47 -1.04
N GLY A 154 -15.61 24.38 -1.71
CA GLY A 154 -14.99 25.36 -2.60
C GLY A 154 -14.39 24.70 -3.84
N ALA A 155 -13.41 25.36 -4.47
CA ALA A 155 -12.78 24.87 -5.69
C ALA A 155 -12.13 23.47 -5.47
N PRO A 156 -12.63 22.40 -6.12
CA PRO A 156 -12.25 21.02 -5.80
C PRO A 156 -10.76 20.71 -6.00
N GLU A 157 -10.12 21.38 -6.96
CA GLU A 157 -8.68 21.25 -7.21
C GLU A 157 -7.82 21.63 -6.00
N ARG A 158 -8.32 22.54 -5.16
CA ARG A 158 -7.62 22.98 -3.94
C ARG A 158 -7.71 21.93 -2.86
N GLN A 159 -8.86 21.24 -2.76
CA GLN A 159 -9.00 20.09 -1.87
C GLN A 159 -8.08 18.95 -2.29
N LEU A 160 -7.94 18.68 -3.60
CA LEU A 160 -6.99 17.67 -4.06
C LEU A 160 -5.54 18.04 -3.71
N VAL A 161 -5.14 19.31 -3.86
CA VAL A 161 -3.77 19.73 -3.50
C VAL A 161 -3.55 19.73 -1.98
N HIS A 162 -4.58 20.03 -1.19
CA HIS A 162 -4.56 19.87 0.27
C HIS A 162 -4.31 18.41 0.67
N GLU A 163 -5.08 17.46 0.13
CA GLU A 163 -4.87 16.02 0.36
C GLU A 163 -3.53 15.53 -0.20
N TRP A 164 -3.10 16.07 -1.35
CA TRP A 164 -1.79 15.77 -1.91
C TRP A 164 -0.66 16.18 -0.97
N ALA A 165 -0.79 17.29 -0.24
CA ALA A 165 0.23 17.73 0.71
C ALA A 165 0.34 16.78 1.90
N HIS A 166 -0.79 16.28 2.42
CA HIS A 166 -0.81 15.18 3.40
C HIS A 166 -0.12 13.92 2.85
N LEU A 167 -0.50 13.51 1.64
CA LEU A 167 0.01 12.30 1.02
C LEU A 167 1.51 12.37 0.74
N ARG A 168 1.97 13.41 0.05
CA ARG A 168 3.33 13.45 -0.49
C ARG A 168 4.36 13.98 0.51
N TYR A 169 4.00 15.01 1.27
CA TYR A 169 4.96 15.74 2.10
C TYR A 169 4.84 15.44 3.60
N GLY A 170 3.77 14.78 4.03
CA GLY A 170 3.60 14.46 5.44
C GLY A 170 3.32 15.68 6.32
N VAL A 171 2.64 16.69 5.78
CA VAL A 171 2.15 17.84 6.56
C VAL A 171 0.78 17.54 7.18
N PHE A 172 0.28 18.43 8.02
CA PHE A 172 -0.98 18.23 8.77
C PHE A 172 -1.82 19.50 8.72
N ASP A 173 -3.08 19.37 9.11
CA ASP A 173 -4.03 20.48 9.18
C ASP A 173 -3.55 21.59 10.12
N GLU A 174 -3.78 22.82 9.68
CA GLU A 174 -3.47 24.04 10.40
C GLU A 174 -4.71 24.71 11.01
N TYR A 175 -5.85 24.01 11.02
CA TYR A 175 -7.11 24.44 11.67
C TYR A 175 -7.41 23.61 12.93
N GLY A 176 -8.26 24.15 13.80
CA GLY A 176 -8.75 23.45 14.99
C GLY A 176 -10.04 22.67 14.75
N ILE A 177 -10.30 21.68 15.59
CA ILE A 177 -11.46 20.79 15.54
C ILE A 177 -12.42 21.19 16.68
N PRO A 178 -13.72 21.46 16.40
CA PRO A 178 -14.66 21.81 17.45
C PRO A 178 -14.86 20.65 18.43
N GLY A 179 -14.74 20.93 19.72
CA GLY A 179 -14.84 19.95 20.81
C GLY A 179 -13.56 19.14 21.07
N ASP A 180 -12.50 19.29 20.28
CA ASP A 180 -11.23 18.62 20.51
C ASP A 180 -10.37 19.40 21.51
N LYS A 181 -9.89 18.75 22.58
CA LYS A 181 -9.07 19.40 23.61
C LYS A 181 -7.60 19.56 23.21
N ARG A 182 -7.12 18.72 22.29
CA ARG A 182 -5.73 18.70 21.84
C ARG A 182 -5.50 19.67 20.70
N TYR A 183 -6.46 19.77 19.78
CA TYR A 183 -6.44 20.68 18.64
C TYR A 183 -7.71 21.54 18.65
N PRO A 184 -7.89 22.40 19.67
CA PRO A 184 -9.14 23.12 19.88
C PRO A 184 -9.42 24.11 18.75
N MET A 185 -10.70 24.35 18.47
CA MET A 185 -11.09 25.35 17.47
C MET A 185 -10.54 26.74 17.84
N PHE A 186 -10.61 27.10 19.12
CA PHE A 186 -10.17 28.40 19.62
C PHE A 186 -9.10 28.25 20.68
N TYR A 187 -8.23 29.25 20.81
CA TYR A 187 -7.22 29.33 21.85
C TYR A 187 -7.07 30.76 22.38
N HIS A 188 -6.54 30.90 23.60
CA HIS A 188 -6.29 32.20 24.21
C HIS A 188 -4.87 32.68 23.93
N GLU A 189 -4.76 33.92 23.46
CA GLU A 189 -3.51 34.63 23.28
C GLU A 189 -3.67 36.06 23.82
N ASN A 190 -2.90 36.43 24.85
CA ASN A 190 -2.96 37.76 25.48
C ASN A 190 -4.39 38.18 25.88
N SER A 191 -5.12 37.27 26.54
CA SER A 191 -6.52 37.46 26.97
C SER A 191 -7.52 37.68 25.83
N LYS A 192 -7.15 37.39 24.58
CA LYS A 192 -8.06 37.37 23.43
C LYS A 192 -8.25 35.95 22.95
N ILE A 193 -9.50 35.63 22.63
CA ILE A 193 -9.86 34.37 21.96
C ILE A 193 -9.51 34.53 20.48
N ARG A 194 -8.75 33.57 19.95
CA ARG A 194 -8.39 33.51 18.53
C ARG A 194 -8.80 32.16 17.94
N PRO A 195 -9.18 32.11 16.66
CA PRO A 195 -9.30 30.84 15.96
C PRO A 195 -7.92 30.20 15.83
N THR A 196 -7.85 28.90 16.05
CA THR A 196 -6.67 28.07 15.75
C THR A 196 -6.47 28.08 14.25
N SER A 197 -5.50 28.86 13.79
CA SER A 197 -5.17 29.07 12.39
C SER A 197 -3.69 29.31 12.24
N CYS A 198 -3.15 28.94 11.08
CA CYS A 198 -1.80 29.32 10.71
C CYS A 198 -1.60 30.84 10.62
N VAL A 199 -2.68 31.62 10.41
CA VAL A 199 -2.60 33.09 10.32
C VAL A 199 -3.25 33.71 11.54
N ARG A 200 -2.61 34.74 12.10
CA ARG A 200 -3.14 35.45 13.26
C ARG A 200 -4.36 36.32 12.94
N ASP A 201 -4.33 37.00 11.80
CA ASP A 201 -5.30 38.03 11.43
C ASP A 201 -6.21 37.53 10.30
N ILE A 202 -7.03 36.53 10.61
CA ILE A 202 -8.05 36.03 9.70
C ILE A 202 -9.39 36.72 9.96
N LYS A 203 -9.99 37.31 8.91
CA LYS A 203 -11.28 37.99 9.01
C LYS A 203 -12.42 36.97 9.00
N GLY A 204 -13.33 37.05 9.98
CA GLY A 204 -14.47 36.17 10.14
C GLY A 204 -15.22 36.43 11.44
N TRP A 205 -16.16 35.55 11.78
CA TRP A 205 -16.92 35.61 13.03
C TRP A 205 -17.04 34.22 13.67
N ILE A 206 -17.52 34.18 14.90
CA ILE A 206 -17.75 32.94 15.67
C ILE A 206 -19.25 32.68 15.69
N GLU A 207 -19.65 31.45 15.39
CA GLU A 207 -21.05 31.02 15.32
C GLU A 207 -21.17 29.58 15.83
N SER A 208 -22.31 29.19 16.42
CA SER A 208 -22.56 27.78 16.72
C SER A 208 -22.89 27.02 15.44
N ARG A 209 -22.66 25.70 15.43
CA ARG A 209 -23.03 24.81 14.32
C ARG A 209 -24.51 24.87 13.93
N ASP A 210 -25.40 25.29 14.82
CA ASP A 210 -26.84 25.45 14.55
C ASP A 210 -27.22 26.84 14.02
N GLY A 211 -26.24 27.74 13.84
CA GLY A 211 -26.44 29.13 13.43
C GLY A 211 -26.78 30.09 14.59
N GLY A 212 -26.71 29.60 15.83
CA GLY A 212 -26.94 30.39 17.03
C GLY A 212 -25.70 31.16 17.52
N PRO A 213 -25.87 32.06 18.51
CA PRO A 213 -24.76 32.73 19.14
C PRO A 213 -23.93 31.76 19.97
N CYS A 214 -22.62 31.86 19.87
CA CYS A 214 -21.70 31.14 20.74
C CYS A 214 -21.70 31.70 22.16
N THR A 215 -21.79 30.82 23.16
CA THR A 215 -21.61 31.21 24.56
C THR A 215 -20.19 30.93 25.03
N MET A 216 -19.75 31.72 26.01
CA MET A 216 -18.45 31.54 26.66
C MET A 216 -18.72 31.10 28.09
N ASN A 217 -18.02 30.05 28.51
CA ASN A 217 -18.08 29.57 29.88
C ASN A 217 -17.37 30.54 30.82
N LEU A 218 -17.62 30.41 32.13
CA LEU A 218 -17.06 31.28 33.17
C LEU A 218 -15.53 31.30 33.19
N ASP A 219 -14.89 30.25 32.66
CA ASP A 219 -13.42 30.12 32.52
C ASP A 219 -12.88 30.79 31.25
N GLY A 220 -13.74 31.42 30.45
CA GLY A 220 -13.39 32.09 29.20
C GLY A 220 -13.32 31.18 27.97
N GLU A 221 -13.58 29.87 28.15
CA GLU A 221 -13.61 28.90 27.05
C GLU A 221 -14.87 29.04 26.20
N VAL A 222 -14.70 28.96 24.88
CA VAL A 222 -15.82 28.95 23.92
C VAL A 222 -16.47 27.58 23.93
N ASP A 223 -17.80 27.51 23.85
CA ASP A 223 -18.52 26.24 23.79
C ASP A 223 -18.02 25.30 22.68
N SER A 224 -18.14 24.00 22.95
CA SER A 224 -17.59 22.95 22.08
C SER A 224 -18.22 22.87 20.68
N ASP A 225 -19.43 23.41 20.52
CA ASP A 225 -20.18 23.46 19.26
C ASP A 225 -19.86 24.69 18.41
N CYS A 226 -19.05 25.62 18.92
CA CYS A 226 -18.67 26.83 18.22
C CYS A 226 -17.64 26.61 17.13
N ILE A 227 -17.84 27.31 16.01
CA ILE A 227 -16.99 27.27 14.83
C ILE A 227 -16.62 28.69 14.38
N PHE A 228 -15.50 28.80 13.67
CA PHE A 228 -15.10 30.05 13.02
C PHE A 228 -15.58 30.05 11.58
N ILE A 229 -16.33 31.09 11.22
CA ILE A 229 -16.82 31.30 9.86
C ILE A 229 -15.93 32.36 9.19
N PRO A 230 -15.09 31.97 8.21
CA PRO A 230 -14.25 32.94 7.51
C PRO A 230 -15.08 33.84 6.59
N ASN A 231 -14.71 35.12 6.51
CA ASN A 231 -15.33 36.04 5.58
C ASN A 231 -14.78 35.81 4.16
N MET A 232 -15.58 35.21 3.28
CA MET A 232 -15.14 34.77 1.95
C MET A 232 -14.82 35.90 0.96
N HIS A 233 -15.27 37.14 1.22
CA HIS A 233 -15.15 38.25 0.26
C HIS A 233 -14.08 39.29 0.62
N SER A 234 -13.81 39.48 1.91
CA SER A 234 -12.91 40.54 2.40
C SER A 234 -11.62 40.03 3.01
N ASN A 235 -11.42 38.71 3.05
CA ASN A 235 -10.26 38.09 3.66
C ASN A 235 -9.04 38.13 2.72
N GLU A 236 -7.98 38.77 3.20
CA GLU A 236 -6.72 38.97 2.48
C GLU A 236 -5.63 37.96 2.90
N ALA A 237 -5.95 37.04 3.82
CA ALA A 237 -5.01 36.04 4.29
C ALA A 237 -4.61 35.10 3.15
N LYS A 238 -3.31 35.04 2.84
CA LYS A 238 -2.77 34.24 1.74
C LYS A 238 -2.16 32.90 2.17
N ALA A 239 -2.21 32.59 3.45
CA ALA A 239 -1.10 31.86 4.03
C ALA A 239 -1.08 30.37 3.74
N SER A 240 -2.18 29.62 3.88
CA SER A 240 -2.07 28.17 3.78
C SER A 240 -3.35 27.47 3.36
N ILE A 241 -3.22 26.65 2.32
CA ILE A 241 -4.24 25.67 1.93
C ILE A 241 -4.43 24.58 2.99
N MET A 242 -3.50 24.40 3.93
CA MET A 242 -3.63 23.45 5.04
C MET A 242 -4.54 23.96 6.16
N TYR A 243 -4.99 25.22 6.09
CA TYR A 243 -5.95 25.78 7.04
C TYR A 243 -7.40 25.66 6.54
N MET A 244 -7.75 26.31 5.43
CA MET A 244 -9.12 26.27 4.87
C MET A 244 -9.02 26.43 3.35
N PRO A 245 -8.87 25.34 2.59
CA PRO A 245 -8.57 25.39 1.15
C PRO A 245 -9.69 26.04 0.31
N PHE A 246 -10.91 26.14 0.85
CA PHE A 246 -12.03 26.78 0.18
C PHE A 246 -11.93 28.31 0.11
N ILE A 247 -11.14 28.97 0.99
CA ILE A 247 -11.01 30.44 1.01
C ILE A 247 -10.23 30.91 -0.24
N PRO A 248 -10.80 31.74 -1.13
CA PRO A 248 -10.18 32.13 -2.41
C PRO A 248 -8.75 32.68 -2.29
N SER A 249 -8.46 33.47 -1.26
CA SER A 249 -7.15 34.10 -1.06
C SER A 249 -6.02 33.13 -0.64
N MET A 250 -6.31 31.90 -0.22
CA MET A 250 -5.30 30.92 0.23
C MET A 250 -4.55 30.27 -0.93
N GLU A 251 -3.52 30.93 -1.44
CA GLU A 251 -2.84 30.52 -2.69
C GLU A 251 -1.57 29.67 -2.48
N GLY A 252 -1.13 29.45 -1.24
CA GLY A 252 0.14 28.77 -0.96
C GLY A 252 0.14 27.97 0.35
N PHE A 253 1.34 27.76 0.88
CA PHE A 253 1.59 27.14 2.18
C PHE A 253 2.20 28.15 3.14
N CYS A 254 1.92 27.96 4.42
CA CYS A 254 2.44 28.83 5.46
C CYS A 254 3.96 28.74 5.51
N ASP A 255 4.62 29.90 5.59
CA ASP A 255 6.06 30.01 5.64
C ASP A 255 6.52 31.05 6.67
N ASP A 256 7.81 31.10 6.95
CA ASP A 256 8.36 32.04 7.93
C ASP A 256 8.63 33.44 7.34
N GLY A 257 8.21 33.66 6.09
CA GLY A 257 8.44 34.87 5.31
C GLY A 257 7.15 35.62 5.00
N SER A 258 6.69 35.54 3.75
CA SER A 258 5.51 36.26 3.24
C SER A 258 4.19 35.73 3.80
N HIS A 259 4.14 34.45 4.16
CA HIS A 259 2.96 33.74 4.68
C HIS A 259 3.14 33.38 6.15
N ARG A 260 3.47 34.40 6.98
CA ARG A 260 3.97 34.27 8.35
C ARG A 260 3.18 33.25 9.17
N HIS A 261 3.84 32.12 9.39
CA HIS A 261 3.35 31.02 10.19
C HIS A 261 3.13 31.40 11.67
N ASN A 262 1.97 31.03 12.21
CA ASN A 262 1.62 31.23 13.61
C ASN A 262 2.04 30.04 14.48
N VAL A 263 3.27 30.10 14.99
CA VAL A 263 3.85 29.07 15.88
C VAL A 263 3.08 28.88 17.20
N LEU A 264 2.25 29.84 17.61
CA LEU A 264 1.53 29.79 18.89
C LEU A 264 0.17 29.09 18.78
N ALA A 265 -0.37 28.90 17.58
CA ALA A 265 -1.64 28.21 17.41
C ALA A 265 -1.50 26.71 17.75
N PRO A 266 -2.44 26.10 18.50
CA PRO A 266 -2.41 24.69 18.84
C PRO A 266 -2.91 23.82 17.67
N THR A 267 -2.32 23.98 16.49
CA THR A 267 -2.66 23.18 15.32
C THR A 267 -2.06 21.78 15.42
N LYS A 268 -2.65 20.81 14.70
CA LYS A 268 -2.06 19.47 14.58
C LYS A 268 -0.67 19.53 13.95
N HIS A 269 -0.49 20.38 12.94
CA HIS A 269 0.82 20.61 12.34
C HIS A 269 1.87 21.06 13.35
N ASN A 270 1.61 22.10 14.14
CA ASN A 270 2.56 22.61 15.12
C ASN A 270 2.95 21.55 16.15
N ALA A 271 1.96 20.80 16.64
CA ALA A 271 2.17 19.77 17.64
C ALA A 271 3.00 18.59 17.13
N VAL A 272 2.86 18.19 15.86
CA VAL A 272 3.52 17.00 15.30
C VAL A 272 4.83 17.36 14.58
N CYS A 273 4.94 18.56 14.02
CA CYS A 273 6.08 19.02 13.23
C CYS A 273 7.05 19.93 13.98
N ASN A 274 7.05 19.88 15.32
CA ASN A 274 7.93 20.70 16.16
C ASN A 274 7.85 22.20 15.84
N TYR A 275 6.62 22.72 15.65
CA TYR A 275 6.35 24.14 15.36
C TYR A 275 6.98 24.68 14.06
N ARG A 276 7.43 23.80 13.17
CA ARG A 276 7.87 24.18 11.83
C ARG A 276 6.66 24.57 10.98
N SER A 277 6.87 25.49 10.04
CA SER A 277 5.85 25.84 9.06
C SER A 277 5.65 24.73 8.03
N THR A 278 4.45 24.65 7.45
CA THR A 278 4.14 23.65 6.40
C THR A 278 5.10 23.78 5.22
N TRP A 279 5.46 24.98 4.80
CA TRP A 279 6.44 25.20 3.73
C TRP A 279 7.87 24.76 4.10
N ASP A 280 8.30 24.90 5.36
CA ASP A 280 9.62 24.42 5.79
C ASP A 280 9.71 22.89 5.67
N VAL A 281 8.66 22.17 6.08
CA VAL A 281 8.56 20.72 5.91
C VAL A 281 8.57 20.34 4.42
N ILE A 282 7.71 20.98 3.61
CA ILE A 282 7.59 20.71 2.17
C ILE A 282 8.90 20.98 1.43
N SER A 283 9.50 22.16 1.64
CA SER A 283 10.74 22.54 0.95
C SER A 283 11.98 21.78 1.40
N SER A 284 11.89 21.07 2.54
CA SER A 284 12.90 20.11 3.01
C SER A 284 12.73 18.72 2.40
N HIS A 285 11.60 18.43 1.75
CA HIS A 285 11.31 17.12 1.17
C HIS A 285 12.31 16.75 0.06
N LYS A 286 12.57 15.45 -0.13
CA LYS A 286 13.52 14.92 -1.11
C LYS A 286 13.26 15.43 -2.54
N ASP A 287 12.00 15.66 -2.87
CA ASP A 287 11.59 16.24 -4.16
C ASP A 287 12.23 17.61 -4.40
N PHE A 288 12.14 18.52 -3.42
CA PHE A 288 12.75 19.86 -3.52
C PHE A 288 14.27 19.81 -3.45
N GLN A 289 14.84 18.87 -2.70
CA GLN A 289 16.29 18.65 -2.68
C GLN A 289 16.82 18.26 -4.07
N LYS A 290 16.13 17.34 -4.78
CA LYS A 290 16.46 16.94 -6.16
C LYS A 290 16.37 18.09 -7.15
N LEU A 291 15.42 19.01 -6.97
CA LEU A 291 15.30 20.20 -7.83
C LEU A 291 16.42 21.20 -7.57
N ARG A 292 16.81 21.40 -6.30
CA ARG A 292 17.92 22.32 -5.93
C ARG A 292 19.27 21.90 -6.52
N THR A 293 19.47 20.62 -6.81
CA THR A 293 20.70 20.11 -7.44
C THR A 293 20.70 20.20 -8.98
N LYS A 294 19.54 20.40 -9.61
CA LYS A 294 19.35 20.48 -11.07
C LYS A 294 19.02 21.90 -11.56
N ARG A 295 19.58 22.95 -10.92
CA ARG A 295 19.24 24.38 -11.10
C ARG A 295 19.14 24.90 -12.55
N ASP A 296 19.70 24.21 -13.53
CA ASP A 296 19.76 24.65 -14.93
C ASP A 296 18.58 24.20 -15.81
N ALA A 297 17.65 23.37 -15.31
CA ALA A 297 16.49 22.90 -16.06
C ALA A 297 15.16 23.41 -15.47
N VAL A 298 14.85 24.70 -15.66
CA VAL A 298 13.50 25.20 -15.43
C VAL A 298 12.59 24.58 -16.48
N THR A 299 11.80 23.57 -16.08
CA THR A 299 10.79 22.99 -16.97
C THR A 299 9.50 23.79 -16.81
N GLU A 300 8.98 24.34 -17.91
CA GLU A 300 7.70 25.06 -17.92
C GLU A 300 6.54 24.13 -17.53
N LEU A 301 5.48 24.69 -16.95
CA LEU A 301 4.23 23.99 -16.67
C LEU A 301 3.68 23.39 -17.99
N THR A 302 3.52 22.07 -18.02
CA THR A 302 2.89 21.37 -19.16
C THR A 302 1.51 20.86 -18.80
N GLU A 303 0.70 20.57 -19.82
CA GLU A 303 -0.56 19.86 -19.64
C GLU A 303 -0.32 18.48 -19.01
N THR A 304 -1.23 18.06 -18.13
CA THR A 304 -1.19 16.74 -17.51
C THR A 304 -1.58 15.66 -18.52
N LEU A 305 -0.70 14.69 -18.72
CA LEU A 305 -0.95 13.53 -19.57
C LEU A 305 -1.69 12.45 -18.77
N PHE A 306 -2.67 11.81 -19.42
CA PHE A 306 -3.46 10.75 -18.82
C PHE A 306 -3.29 9.44 -19.58
N ARG A 307 -3.01 8.38 -18.83
CA ARG A 307 -3.07 7.01 -19.32
C ARG A 307 -4.23 6.32 -18.63
N VAL A 308 -5.08 5.63 -19.38
CA VAL A 308 -6.21 4.89 -18.79
C VAL A 308 -5.95 3.41 -18.96
N ILE A 309 -5.89 2.70 -17.84
CA ILE A 309 -5.64 1.26 -17.81
C ILE A 309 -6.82 0.54 -17.18
N GLN A 310 -7.04 -0.71 -17.58
CA GLN A 310 -8.07 -1.56 -17.00
C GLN A 310 -7.49 -2.94 -16.67
N SER A 311 -7.72 -3.40 -15.44
CA SER A 311 -7.39 -4.78 -15.07
C SER A 311 -8.28 -5.76 -15.85
N PRO A 312 -7.74 -6.90 -16.33
CA PRO A 312 -8.54 -7.94 -16.98
C PRO A 312 -9.71 -8.40 -16.11
N LYS A 313 -10.83 -8.75 -16.74
CA LYS A 313 -12.04 -9.25 -16.06
C LYS A 313 -11.79 -10.55 -15.29
N ASP A 314 -10.93 -11.40 -15.85
CA ASP A 314 -10.42 -12.62 -15.22
C ASP A 314 -8.91 -12.50 -15.02
N PRO A 315 -8.43 -11.84 -13.95
CA PRO A 315 -7.00 -11.65 -13.73
C PRO A 315 -6.34 -13.00 -13.42
N THR A 316 -5.48 -13.47 -14.33
CA THR A 316 -4.59 -14.59 -14.05
C THR A 316 -3.39 -14.07 -13.27
N SER A 317 -3.37 -14.30 -11.96
CA SER A 317 -2.20 -13.94 -11.14
C SER A 317 -0.98 -14.78 -11.57
N ARG A 318 0.18 -14.13 -11.75
CA ARG A 318 1.42 -14.79 -12.16
C ARG A 318 2.48 -14.53 -11.10
N TYR A 319 2.99 -15.61 -10.53
CA TYR A 319 3.93 -15.61 -9.42
C TYR A 319 5.23 -16.28 -9.85
N VAL A 320 6.38 -15.76 -9.41
CA VAL A 320 7.66 -16.45 -9.50
C VAL A 320 8.32 -16.47 -8.13
N LEU A 321 8.55 -17.67 -7.60
CA LEU A 321 9.34 -17.88 -6.38
C LEU A 321 10.82 -17.94 -6.76
N VAL A 322 11.62 -17.08 -6.13
CA VAL A 322 13.08 -17.00 -6.32
C VAL A 322 13.74 -17.39 -5.00
N LEU A 323 14.30 -18.60 -4.96
CA LEU A 323 14.71 -19.29 -3.75
C LEU A 323 16.23 -19.36 -3.63
N ASP A 324 16.76 -18.81 -2.55
CA ASP A 324 18.19 -18.91 -2.22
C ASP A 324 18.55 -20.32 -1.74
N VAL A 325 19.54 -20.93 -2.38
CA VAL A 325 20.10 -22.24 -2.04
C VAL A 325 21.62 -22.17 -1.78
N SER A 326 22.14 -20.97 -1.51
CA SER A 326 23.54 -20.72 -1.20
C SER A 326 24.00 -21.37 0.11
N GLY A 327 25.31 -21.45 0.33
CA GLY A 327 25.89 -22.16 1.48
C GLY A 327 25.49 -21.61 2.85
N SER A 328 25.11 -20.32 2.95
CA SER A 328 24.57 -19.73 4.19
C SER A 328 23.23 -20.36 4.59
N MET A 329 22.46 -20.85 3.61
CA MET A 329 21.18 -21.49 3.84
C MET A 329 21.31 -22.89 4.46
N ASN A 330 22.51 -23.45 4.55
CA ASN A 330 22.74 -24.81 5.05
C ASN A 330 22.10 -25.06 6.44
N GLY A 331 21.46 -26.21 6.59
CA GLY A 331 20.88 -26.67 7.85
C GLY A 331 19.47 -26.16 8.09
N GLN A 332 19.29 -25.32 9.11
CA GLN A 332 17.97 -24.84 9.52
C GLN A 332 17.30 -23.87 8.52
N PRO A 333 18.00 -22.88 7.92
CA PRO A 333 17.39 -21.93 6.98
C PRO A 333 16.76 -22.65 5.77
N MET A 334 17.48 -23.57 5.14
CA MET A 334 16.99 -24.36 4.00
C MET A 334 15.76 -25.20 4.36
N LYS A 335 15.74 -25.82 5.55
CA LYS A 335 14.56 -26.56 6.02
C LYS A 335 13.34 -25.65 6.21
N LEU A 336 13.54 -24.45 6.76
CA LEU A 336 12.48 -23.47 6.93
C LEU A 336 11.95 -22.96 5.58
N LEU A 337 12.86 -22.61 4.66
CA LEU A 337 12.50 -22.20 3.30
C LEU A 337 11.70 -23.29 2.59
N HIS A 338 12.19 -24.53 2.59
CA HIS A 338 11.53 -25.64 1.92
C HIS A 338 10.13 -25.90 2.48
N SER A 339 10.00 -25.90 3.81
CA SER A 339 8.74 -26.15 4.50
C SER A 339 7.70 -25.05 4.24
N ALA A 340 8.12 -23.79 4.31
CA ALA A 340 7.24 -22.64 4.08
C ALA A 340 6.85 -22.51 2.60
N ALA A 341 7.79 -22.71 1.66
CA ALA A 341 7.48 -22.75 0.23
C ALA A 341 6.54 -23.91 -0.12
N THR A 342 6.68 -25.07 0.52
CA THR A 342 5.75 -26.20 0.34
C THR A 342 4.34 -25.83 0.75
N ARG A 343 4.15 -25.25 1.94
CA ARG A 343 2.84 -24.77 2.41
C ARG A 343 2.27 -23.67 1.50
N LEU A 344 3.12 -22.79 0.99
CA LEU A 344 2.70 -21.74 0.06
C LEU A 344 2.05 -22.31 -1.20
N VAL A 345 2.77 -23.24 -1.85
CA VAL A 345 2.35 -23.87 -3.10
C VAL A 345 1.13 -24.75 -2.89
N GLU A 346 1.07 -25.49 -1.79
CA GLU A 346 -0.01 -26.43 -1.51
C GLU A 346 -1.29 -25.75 -1.02
N ASP A 347 -1.18 -24.64 -0.27
CA ASP A 347 -2.30 -24.13 0.52
C ASP A 347 -2.74 -22.71 0.20
N ARG A 348 -1.87 -21.88 -0.39
CA ARG A 348 -2.07 -20.42 -0.43
C ARG A 348 -2.17 -19.83 -1.82
N ILE A 349 -1.42 -20.34 -2.80
CA ILE A 349 -1.54 -19.86 -4.18
C ILE A 349 -2.97 -20.19 -4.68
N PRO A 350 -3.74 -19.24 -5.22
CA PRO A 350 -5.09 -19.51 -5.72
C PRO A 350 -5.10 -20.47 -6.91
N ASP A 351 -6.15 -21.29 -7.03
CA ASP A 351 -6.38 -22.08 -8.23
C ASP A 351 -6.57 -21.16 -9.45
N GLY A 352 -6.02 -21.55 -10.60
CA GLY A 352 -6.06 -20.78 -11.83
C GLY A 352 -4.91 -19.77 -12.00
N ALA A 353 -4.18 -19.44 -10.93
CA ALA A 353 -2.94 -18.65 -11.01
C ALA A 353 -1.82 -19.44 -11.71
N PHE A 354 -0.76 -18.76 -12.14
CA PHE A 354 0.44 -19.37 -12.67
C PHE A 354 1.60 -19.20 -11.70
N LEU A 355 2.37 -20.26 -11.49
CA LEU A 355 3.54 -20.27 -10.62
C LEU A 355 4.78 -20.74 -11.39
N GLY A 356 5.84 -19.93 -11.35
CA GLY A 356 7.19 -20.29 -11.76
C GLY A 356 8.11 -20.47 -10.54
N LEU A 357 9.13 -21.30 -10.69
CA LEU A 357 10.11 -21.61 -9.64
C LEU A 357 11.52 -21.39 -10.16
N VAL A 358 12.29 -20.57 -9.46
CA VAL A 358 13.70 -20.28 -9.71
C VAL A 358 14.48 -20.55 -8.43
N GLN A 359 15.64 -21.19 -8.56
CA GLN A 359 16.63 -21.24 -7.48
C GLN A 359 17.88 -20.47 -7.88
N PHE A 360 18.61 -19.96 -6.89
CA PHE A 360 19.88 -19.30 -7.12
C PHE A 360 20.88 -19.54 -5.99
N SER A 361 22.16 -19.53 -6.36
CA SER A 361 23.33 -19.52 -5.49
C SER A 361 24.42 -18.71 -6.20
N THR A 362 25.55 -19.32 -6.59
CA THR A 362 26.56 -18.73 -7.48
C THR A 362 26.00 -18.48 -8.87
N ASP A 363 25.11 -19.38 -9.32
CA ASP A 363 24.36 -19.31 -10.58
C ASP A 363 22.86 -19.47 -10.30
N ALA A 364 22.01 -19.13 -11.27
CA ALA A 364 20.56 -19.25 -11.16
C ALA A 364 20.00 -20.21 -12.21
N SER A 365 19.00 -21.00 -11.83
CA SER A 365 18.34 -21.96 -12.71
C SER A 365 16.82 -21.95 -12.54
N ILE A 366 16.13 -22.17 -13.65
CA ILE A 366 14.67 -22.29 -13.68
C ILE A 366 14.32 -23.74 -13.34
N LEU A 367 13.64 -23.95 -12.22
CA LEU A 367 13.14 -25.25 -11.80
C LEU A 367 11.83 -25.58 -12.52
N ARG A 368 10.96 -24.58 -12.67
CA ARG A 368 9.69 -24.67 -13.40
C ARG A 368 9.36 -23.34 -14.08
N ASN A 369 8.99 -23.41 -15.35
CA ASN A 369 8.32 -22.30 -16.05
C ASN A 369 6.92 -22.08 -15.46
N LEU A 370 6.28 -20.96 -15.84
CA LEU A 370 4.92 -20.62 -15.41
C LEU A 370 3.95 -21.78 -15.64
N THR A 371 3.54 -22.42 -14.55
CA THR A 371 2.64 -23.57 -14.57
C THR A 371 1.33 -23.17 -13.90
N LYS A 372 0.20 -23.46 -14.55
CA LYS A 372 -1.12 -23.18 -13.97
C LYS A 372 -1.34 -24.04 -12.72
N VAL A 373 -1.73 -23.41 -11.63
CA VAL A 373 -1.98 -24.05 -10.34
C VAL A 373 -3.40 -24.61 -10.31
N ASN A 374 -3.50 -25.90 -10.05
CA ASN A 374 -4.74 -26.64 -9.82
C ASN A 374 -4.43 -27.86 -8.94
N ASN A 375 -5.45 -28.66 -8.63
CA ASN A 375 -5.30 -29.81 -7.73
C ASN A 375 -4.29 -30.87 -8.23
N GLU A 376 -4.04 -30.97 -9.54
CA GLU A 376 -3.10 -31.94 -10.13
C GLU A 376 -1.66 -31.41 -10.16
N THR A 377 -1.47 -30.12 -10.45
CA THR A 377 -0.16 -29.51 -10.63
C THR A 377 0.49 -29.08 -9.31
N ARG A 378 -0.29 -28.86 -8.24
CA ARG A 378 0.25 -28.47 -6.91
C ARG A 378 1.33 -29.42 -6.41
N LEU A 379 1.07 -30.72 -6.45
CA LEU A 379 2.02 -31.73 -6.01
C LEU A 379 3.29 -31.78 -6.87
N GLN A 380 3.17 -31.46 -8.16
CA GLN A 380 4.32 -31.40 -9.08
C GLN A 380 5.20 -30.18 -8.79
N LEU A 381 4.57 -29.04 -8.51
CA LEU A 381 5.23 -27.80 -8.14
C LEU A 381 5.94 -27.94 -6.79
N SER A 382 5.26 -28.48 -5.77
CA SER A 382 5.85 -28.68 -4.43
C SER A 382 7.05 -29.63 -4.46
N ARG A 383 6.99 -30.72 -5.24
CA ARG A 383 8.12 -31.65 -5.43
C ARG A 383 9.32 -31.04 -6.15
N SER A 384 9.13 -29.92 -6.84
CA SER A 384 10.19 -29.24 -7.58
C SER A 384 10.91 -28.19 -6.73
N LEU A 385 10.48 -27.96 -5.48
CA LEU A 385 11.13 -27.05 -4.55
C LEU A 385 12.49 -27.60 -4.09
N PRO A 386 13.53 -26.75 -3.96
CA PRO A 386 14.83 -27.18 -3.49
C PRO A 386 14.74 -27.63 -2.04
N ALA A 387 15.41 -28.75 -1.71
CA ALA A 387 15.42 -29.35 -0.37
C ALA A 387 16.82 -29.30 0.30
N LYS A 388 17.84 -28.86 -0.44
CA LYS A 388 19.24 -28.78 0.01
C LYS A 388 19.88 -27.53 -0.57
N ASP A 389 20.82 -26.96 0.17
CA ASP A 389 21.75 -25.98 -0.37
C ASP A 389 22.74 -26.66 -1.34
N ASP A 390 23.40 -25.85 -2.17
CA ASP A 390 24.47 -26.31 -3.05
C ASP A 390 25.87 -25.89 -2.59
N GLY A 391 25.98 -25.28 -1.40
CA GLY A 391 27.23 -24.77 -0.84
C GLY A 391 27.82 -23.59 -1.62
N GLY A 392 27.08 -23.02 -2.58
CA GLY A 392 27.51 -21.94 -3.43
C GLY A 392 27.53 -20.58 -2.74
N ARG A 393 27.93 -19.57 -3.52
CA ARG A 393 27.88 -18.16 -3.17
C ARG A 393 26.47 -17.60 -3.39
N THR A 394 26.27 -16.29 -3.24
CA THR A 394 24.93 -15.67 -3.29
C THR A 394 24.85 -14.61 -4.39
N ALA A 395 24.13 -14.91 -5.47
CA ALA A 395 24.00 -14.09 -6.68
C ALA A 395 22.53 -13.68 -6.93
N ILE A 396 22.02 -12.73 -6.15
CA ILE A 396 20.60 -12.32 -6.20
C ILE A 396 20.23 -11.76 -7.58
N GLY A 397 21.10 -10.95 -8.20
CA GLY A 397 20.84 -10.36 -9.52
C GLY A 397 20.58 -11.41 -10.61
N LYS A 398 21.31 -12.54 -10.59
CA LYS A 398 21.06 -13.67 -11.51
C LYS A 398 19.69 -14.30 -11.28
N GLY A 399 19.27 -14.43 -10.01
CA GLY A 399 17.95 -14.92 -9.63
C GLY A 399 16.83 -14.05 -10.20
N LEU A 400 16.98 -12.72 -10.10
CA LEU A 400 16.02 -11.75 -10.65
C LEU A 400 15.94 -11.83 -12.18
N GLN A 401 17.08 -11.90 -12.87
CA GLN A 401 17.11 -12.07 -14.33
C GLN A 401 16.41 -13.36 -14.78
N LYS A 402 16.64 -14.49 -14.08
CA LYS A 402 15.92 -15.73 -14.37
C LYS A 402 14.43 -15.64 -14.07
N ALA A 403 14.01 -14.85 -13.09
CA ALA A 403 12.58 -14.61 -12.85
C ALA A 403 11.92 -13.84 -14.01
N ILE A 404 12.61 -12.83 -14.57
CA ILE A 404 12.14 -12.12 -15.77
C ILE A 404 12.08 -13.06 -16.98
N GLU A 405 13.08 -13.93 -17.16
CA GLU A 405 13.08 -14.96 -18.22
C GLU A 405 11.85 -15.87 -18.09
N VAL A 406 11.50 -16.31 -16.87
CA VAL A 406 10.30 -17.13 -16.64
C VAL A 406 9.02 -16.42 -17.07
N PHE A 407 8.91 -15.10 -16.86
CA PHE A 407 7.73 -14.35 -17.30
C PHE A 407 7.67 -14.08 -18.80
N THR A 408 8.82 -13.90 -19.43
CA THR A 408 8.94 -13.50 -20.85
C THR A 408 9.04 -14.69 -21.81
N ASN A 409 9.26 -15.90 -21.28
CA ASN A 409 9.17 -17.14 -22.03
C ASN A 409 7.82 -17.26 -22.79
N ASP A 410 7.85 -17.89 -23.96
CA ASP A 410 6.69 -18.12 -24.84
C ASP A 410 5.91 -16.85 -25.24
N ASN A 411 6.62 -15.73 -25.48
CA ASN A 411 6.06 -14.40 -25.74
C ASN A 411 5.19 -13.86 -24.59
N GLY A 412 5.45 -14.31 -23.35
CA GLY A 412 4.82 -13.77 -22.15
C GLY A 412 5.25 -12.33 -21.87
N THR A 413 4.45 -11.62 -21.07
CA THR A 413 4.81 -10.29 -20.55
C THR A 413 5.26 -10.41 -19.11
N ALA A 414 6.28 -9.67 -18.67
CA ALA A 414 6.63 -9.60 -17.24
C ALA A 414 5.72 -8.66 -16.44
N GLU A 415 5.04 -7.75 -17.12
CA GLU A 415 4.28 -6.67 -16.51
C GLU A 415 3.17 -7.15 -15.56
N GLY A 416 3.16 -6.60 -14.34
CA GLY A 416 2.23 -6.99 -13.28
C GLY A 416 2.48 -8.37 -12.66
N GLY A 417 3.56 -9.06 -13.05
CA GLY A 417 4.00 -10.30 -12.41
C GLY A 417 4.57 -10.04 -11.00
N LEU A 418 4.31 -10.95 -10.06
CA LEU A 418 4.84 -10.86 -8.70
C LEU A 418 6.04 -11.80 -8.53
N ILE A 419 7.19 -11.23 -8.21
CA ILE A 419 8.39 -11.94 -7.77
C ILE A 419 8.36 -12.03 -6.24
N MET A 420 8.55 -13.23 -5.71
CA MET A 420 8.76 -13.48 -4.28
C MET A 420 10.19 -13.97 -4.09
N LEU A 421 11.08 -13.07 -3.68
CA LEU A 421 12.49 -13.35 -3.40
C LEU A 421 12.67 -13.77 -1.94
N ILE A 422 13.36 -14.88 -1.70
CA ILE A 422 13.66 -15.37 -0.35
C ILE A 422 15.15 -15.66 -0.26
N THR A 423 15.82 -15.03 0.69
CA THR A 423 17.28 -15.11 0.89
C THR A 423 17.63 -14.96 2.36
N ASP A 424 18.75 -15.53 2.81
CA ASP A 424 19.34 -15.23 4.12
C ASP A 424 20.45 -14.16 4.07
N GLY A 425 20.62 -13.52 2.92
CA GLY A 425 21.28 -12.24 2.82
C GLY A 425 22.49 -12.18 1.89
N GLU A 426 23.47 -11.36 2.28
CA GLU A 426 24.44 -10.64 1.42
C GLU A 426 24.81 -11.30 0.08
N GLU A 427 24.41 -10.62 -0.99
CA GLU A 427 24.94 -10.87 -2.33
C GLU A 427 26.46 -10.69 -2.34
N ASN A 428 27.16 -11.67 -2.90
CA ASN A 428 28.63 -11.68 -2.94
C ASN A 428 29.16 -12.19 -4.29
N VAL A 429 28.28 -12.25 -5.29
CA VAL A 429 28.56 -12.59 -6.69
C VAL A 429 27.78 -11.67 -7.61
N LEU A 430 28.46 -11.16 -8.64
CA LEU A 430 27.87 -10.32 -9.69
C LEU A 430 26.96 -11.12 -10.64
N PRO A 431 25.98 -10.47 -11.28
CA PRO A 431 25.56 -9.08 -11.04
C PRO A 431 24.81 -8.92 -9.71
N PHE A 432 25.00 -7.77 -9.08
CA PHE A 432 24.30 -7.38 -7.86
C PHE A 432 22.91 -6.82 -8.17
N ILE A 433 22.07 -6.66 -7.13
CA ILE A 433 20.73 -6.06 -7.24
C ILE A 433 20.83 -4.70 -7.93
N GLU A 434 21.77 -3.84 -7.52
CA GLU A 434 21.95 -2.49 -8.08
C GLU A 434 22.30 -2.51 -9.57
N ASP A 435 22.98 -3.56 -10.05
CA ASP A 435 23.36 -3.69 -11.46
C ASP A 435 22.16 -4.05 -12.35
N VAL A 436 21.24 -4.87 -11.84
CA VAL A 436 20.08 -5.38 -12.61
C VAL A 436 18.80 -4.59 -12.38
N LEU A 437 18.71 -3.85 -11.28
CA LEU A 437 17.49 -3.15 -10.88
C LEU A 437 16.96 -2.18 -11.96
N PRO A 438 17.79 -1.38 -12.67
CA PRO A 438 17.28 -0.52 -13.74
C PRO A 438 16.57 -1.30 -14.85
N GLU A 439 17.13 -2.43 -15.28
CA GLU A 439 16.54 -3.31 -16.30
C GLU A 439 15.25 -3.95 -15.77
N VAL A 440 15.27 -4.47 -14.53
CA VAL A 440 14.10 -5.09 -13.89
C VAL A 440 12.92 -4.12 -13.76
N LEU A 441 13.19 -2.82 -13.52
CA LEU A 441 12.17 -1.79 -13.45
C LEU A 441 11.47 -1.51 -14.78
N GLU A 442 12.13 -1.75 -15.92
CA GLU A 442 11.51 -1.59 -17.25
C GLU A 442 10.42 -2.64 -17.50
N TYR A 443 10.50 -3.80 -16.82
CA TYR A 443 9.56 -4.91 -16.95
C TYR A 443 8.29 -4.77 -16.11
N ASN A 444 8.15 -3.70 -15.30
CA ASN A 444 6.96 -3.42 -14.48
C ASN A 444 6.52 -4.61 -13.60
N VAL A 445 7.49 -5.35 -13.06
CA VAL A 445 7.26 -6.42 -12.08
C VAL A 445 7.16 -5.85 -10.67
N ILE A 446 6.44 -6.55 -9.79
CA ILE A 446 6.39 -6.24 -8.37
C ILE A 446 7.28 -7.23 -7.65
N ILE A 447 8.15 -6.77 -6.73
CA ILE A 447 9.05 -7.65 -5.99
C ILE A 447 8.76 -7.58 -4.51
N ASN A 448 8.33 -8.70 -3.93
CA ASN A 448 8.31 -8.91 -2.50
C ASN A 448 9.57 -9.66 -2.10
N ALA A 449 10.25 -9.21 -1.05
CA ALA A 449 11.49 -9.82 -0.56
C ALA A 449 11.34 -10.27 0.90
N VAL A 450 11.82 -11.47 1.20
CA VAL A 450 11.88 -12.03 2.53
C VAL A 450 13.34 -12.30 2.86
N ALA A 451 13.87 -11.61 3.86
CA ALA A 451 15.26 -11.75 4.27
C ALA A 451 15.39 -12.32 5.69
N PHE A 452 16.27 -13.30 5.86
CA PHE A 452 16.69 -13.78 7.17
C PHE A 452 18.00 -13.11 7.58
N GLY A 453 18.08 -12.54 8.78
CA GLY A 453 19.30 -11.91 9.26
C GLY A 453 19.34 -10.40 9.04
N SER A 454 20.08 -9.71 9.91
CA SER A 454 20.14 -8.26 10.00
C SER A 454 20.98 -7.60 8.89
N GLU A 455 21.74 -8.37 8.11
CA GLU A 455 22.81 -7.85 7.26
C GLU A 455 22.38 -7.47 5.83
N ALA A 456 21.17 -7.88 5.39
CA ALA A 456 20.69 -7.66 4.00
C ALA A 456 19.63 -6.55 3.83
N SER A 457 19.21 -5.88 4.91
CA SER A 457 17.95 -5.13 4.93
C SER A 457 17.91 -3.94 3.96
N ALA A 458 18.94 -3.10 3.90
CA ALA A 458 18.84 -1.80 3.22
C ALA A 458 18.67 -1.90 1.68
N LYS A 459 19.39 -2.82 1.02
CA LYS A 459 19.32 -3.00 -0.43
C LYS A 459 17.99 -3.62 -0.87
N LEU A 460 17.54 -4.64 -0.14
CA LEU A 460 16.28 -5.31 -0.39
C LEU A 460 15.09 -4.39 -0.08
N GLU A 461 15.19 -3.56 0.96
CA GLU A 461 14.19 -2.54 1.29
C GLU A 461 14.09 -1.48 0.17
N HIS A 462 15.24 -1.00 -0.34
CA HIS A 462 15.25 -0.10 -1.48
C HIS A 462 14.59 -0.75 -2.72
N MET A 463 14.96 -1.99 -3.07
CA MET A 463 14.40 -2.71 -4.22
C MET A 463 12.89 -2.92 -4.11
N THR A 464 12.40 -3.40 -2.96
CA THR A 464 10.96 -3.61 -2.74
C THR A 464 10.20 -2.29 -2.78
N ALA A 465 10.74 -1.23 -2.19
CA ALA A 465 10.17 0.11 -2.27
C ALA A 465 10.14 0.64 -3.71
N VAL A 466 11.19 0.43 -4.51
CA VAL A 466 11.23 0.91 -5.90
C VAL A 466 10.46 0.04 -6.91
N THR A 467 9.95 -1.12 -6.50
CA THR A 467 9.10 -1.98 -7.34
C THR A 467 7.63 -2.00 -6.88
N GLY A 468 7.28 -1.20 -5.86
CA GLY A 468 5.94 -1.19 -5.26
C GLY A 468 5.59 -2.47 -4.48
N GLY A 469 6.59 -3.28 -4.12
CA GLY A 469 6.42 -4.49 -3.32
C GLY A 469 6.73 -4.26 -1.84
N ARG A 470 6.88 -5.37 -1.09
CA ARG A 470 7.05 -5.37 0.37
C ARG A 470 8.28 -6.18 0.80
N GLY A 471 9.05 -5.62 1.73
CA GLY A 471 10.16 -6.30 2.40
C GLY A 471 9.76 -6.85 3.76
N TYR A 472 10.13 -8.09 4.06
CA TYR A 472 9.93 -8.76 5.34
C TYR A 472 11.30 -9.17 5.90
N PHE A 473 11.77 -8.47 6.94
CA PHE A 473 13.13 -8.60 7.46
C PHE A 473 13.11 -9.18 8.87
N PHE A 474 13.73 -10.34 9.06
CA PHE A 474 13.73 -11.05 10.35
C PHE A 474 15.09 -10.98 11.03
N SER A 475 15.15 -10.47 12.26
CA SER A 475 16.38 -10.41 13.06
C SER A 475 16.75 -11.77 13.67
N ASN A 476 18.05 -12.02 13.84
CA ASN A 476 18.59 -13.33 14.23
C ASN A 476 18.67 -13.51 15.77
N ASN A 477 17.64 -13.13 16.53
CA ASN A 477 17.65 -13.17 18.00
C ASN A 477 17.25 -14.55 18.59
N GLY A 478 17.78 -15.64 18.02
CA GLY A 478 17.81 -16.96 18.69
C GLY A 478 16.59 -17.86 18.53
N SER A 479 15.45 -17.38 18.06
CA SER A 479 14.28 -18.22 17.73
C SER A 479 13.65 -17.75 16.43
N ARG A 480 14.11 -18.30 15.31
CA ARG A 480 13.59 -18.05 13.95
C ARG A 480 12.21 -18.72 13.81
N PRO A 481 11.10 -17.98 13.77
CA PRO A 481 9.80 -18.61 13.73
C PRO A 481 9.51 -19.11 12.31
N ALA A 482 9.28 -20.42 12.14
CA ALA A 482 8.71 -20.97 10.92
C ALA A 482 7.40 -20.28 10.52
N SER A 483 6.64 -19.76 11.49
CA SER A 483 5.41 -19.02 11.28
C SER A 483 5.64 -17.64 10.65
N ALA A 484 6.74 -16.97 10.96
CA ALA A 484 7.10 -15.68 10.37
C ALA A 484 7.24 -15.78 8.83
N LEU A 485 7.76 -16.90 8.34
CA LEU A 485 7.81 -17.16 6.90
C LEU A 485 6.46 -17.42 6.27
N ASP A 486 5.62 -18.22 6.93
CA ASP A 486 4.26 -18.45 6.45
C ASP A 486 3.48 -17.15 6.38
N SER A 487 3.65 -16.28 7.37
CA SER A 487 3.07 -14.93 7.42
C SER A 487 3.62 -14.05 6.30
N ALA A 488 4.95 -13.95 6.13
CA ALA A 488 5.57 -13.16 5.06
C ALA A 488 5.13 -13.63 3.66
N PHE A 489 5.00 -14.94 3.46
CA PHE A 489 4.51 -15.49 2.20
C PHE A 489 3.02 -15.25 1.97
N LEU A 490 2.20 -15.41 3.01
CA LEU A 490 0.78 -15.10 2.94
C LEU A 490 0.58 -13.62 2.61
N GLU A 491 1.28 -12.73 3.33
CA GLU A 491 1.27 -11.30 3.07
C GLU A 491 1.82 -10.96 1.69
N SER A 492 2.80 -11.72 1.18
CA SER A 492 3.32 -11.52 -0.17
C SER A 492 2.31 -11.85 -1.27
N ILE A 493 1.61 -12.99 -1.18
CA ILE A 493 0.56 -13.33 -2.16
C ILE A 493 -0.62 -12.37 -2.02
N THR A 494 -1.01 -12.06 -0.79
CA THR A 494 -2.19 -11.25 -0.51
C THR A 494 -1.90 -9.75 -0.68
N SER A 495 -0.66 -9.29 -0.74
CA SER A 495 -0.34 -7.88 -1.01
C SER A 495 -0.92 -7.39 -2.33
N GLN A 496 -1.15 -8.31 -3.27
CA GLN A 496 -1.78 -8.07 -4.57
C GLN A 496 -3.30 -8.28 -4.55
N ALA A 497 -3.91 -8.68 -3.43
CA ALA A 497 -5.36 -8.70 -3.27
C ALA A 497 -5.84 -7.35 -2.73
N ASP A 498 -7.09 -6.97 -3.05
CA ASP A 498 -7.73 -5.79 -2.46
C ASP A 498 -7.60 -5.87 -0.95
N ILE A 499 -7.22 -4.77 -0.29
CA ILE A 499 -7.02 -4.72 1.17
C ILE A 499 -8.18 -5.41 1.89
N GLU A 500 -9.43 -5.18 1.48
CA GLU A 500 -10.64 -5.77 2.07
C GLU A 500 -10.74 -7.29 1.95
N LEU A 501 -10.10 -7.87 0.93
CA LEU A 501 -10.03 -9.31 0.66
C LEU A 501 -8.78 -9.97 1.26
N GLN A 502 -7.83 -9.18 1.76
CA GLN A 502 -6.64 -9.70 2.44
C GLN A 502 -7.06 -10.34 3.79
N PRO A 503 -6.68 -11.61 4.04
CA PRO A 503 -6.80 -12.20 5.36
C PRO A 503 -6.04 -11.36 6.39
N VAL A 504 -6.67 -11.12 7.54
CA VAL A 504 -6.06 -10.49 8.71
C VAL A 504 -5.42 -11.58 9.56
N GLN A 505 -4.14 -11.41 9.89
CA GLN A 505 -3.45 -12.24 10.87
C GLN A 505 -3.88 -11.80 12.28
N LEU A 506 -4.64 -12.65 12.96
CA LEU A 506 -5.15 -12.38 14.31
C LEU A 506 -4.19 -12.81 15.41
N LYS A 507 -3.39 -13.82 15.12
CA LYS A 507 -2.47 -14.44 16.07
C LYS A 507 -1.35 -15.09 15.30
N ASP A 508 -0.11 -14.82 15.68
CA ASP A 508 1.07 -15.56 15.21
C ASP A 508 2.00 -15.68 16.41
N GLU A 509 2.13 -16.89 16.97
CA GLU A 509 3.03 -17.14 18.09
C GLU A 509 3.72 -18.49 17.99
N MET A 510 4.90 -18.56 18.60
CA MET A 510 5.58 -19.81 18.90
C MET A 510 5.62 -20.03 20.41
N PHE A 511 5.39 -21.27 20.83
CA PHE A 511 5.52 -21.66 22.22
C PHE A 511 6.04 -23.08 22.35
N SER A 512 6.61 -23.41 23.51
CA SER A 512 6.89 -24.79 23.89
C SER A 512 5.63 -25.39 24.48
N LEU A 513 5.19 -26.52 23.93
CA LEU A 513 4.14 -27.35 24.51
C LEU A 513 4.84 -28.34 25.46
N ASP A 514 5.03 -27.90 26.70
CA ASP A 514 5.69 -28.67 27.76
C ASP A 514 4.68 -29.53 28.54
N GLU A 515 3.49 -28.97 28.76
CA GLU A 515 2.38 -29.62 29.46
C GLU A 515 1.62 -30.58 28.52
N ASP A 516 0.92 -31.55 29.12
CA ASP A 516 0.10 -32.51 28.35
C ASP A 516 -1.07 -31.82 27.64
N ILE A 517 -1.60 -30.76 28.25
CA ILE A 517 -2.69 -29.94 27.73
C ILE A 517 -2.35 -28.47 27.95
N LEU A 518 -2.41 -27.67 26.89
CA LEU A 518 -2.27 -26.22 26.96
C LEU A 518 -3.47 -25.56 26.29
N THR A 519 -4.09 -24.59 26.96
CA THR A 519 -5.21 -23.82 26.40
C THR A 519 -4.77 -22.40 26.08
N LYS A 520 -5.04 -21.99 24.85
CA LYS A 520 -4.87 -20.61 24.37
C LYS A 520 -6.23 -19.99 24.08
N HIS A 521 -6.26 -18.67 24.09
CA HIS A 521 -7.46 -17.89 23.84
C HIS A 521 -7.24 -16.96 22.65
N LEU A 522 -8.29 -16.77 21.88
CA LEU A 522 -8.34 -15.84 20.75
C LEU A 522 -9.65 -15.05 20.83
N TYR A 523 -9.59 -13.75 20.53
CA TYR A 523 -10.80 -12.94 20.36
C TYR A 523 -10.97 -12.61 18.88
N LEU A 524 -12.16 -12.92 18.35
CA LEU A 524 -12.54 -12.60 16.99
C LEU A 524 -13.51 -11.42 17.00
N ASP A 525 -13.19 -10.37 16.25
CA ASP A 525 -14.07 -9.21 16.07
C ASP A 525 -15.32 -9.58 15.23
N GLU A 526 -16.41 -8.83 15.39
CA GLU A 526 -17.65 -8.99 14.63
C GLU A 526 -17.46 -8.78 13.12
N GLU A 527 -16.52 -7.92 12.72
CA GLU A 527 -16.18 -7.64 11.33
C GLU A 527 -15.45 -8.81 10.64
N LEU A 528 -14.93 -9.76 11.42
CA LEU A 528 -14.16 -10.90 10.96
C LEU A 528 -14.93 -12.21 11.09
N GLY A 529 -14.34 -13.27 10.53
CA GLY A 529 -14.83 -14.64 10.68
C GLY A 529 -15.06 -15.37 9.37
N LYS A 530 -14.94 -14.71 8.22
CA LYS A 530 -15.01 -15.41 6.92
C LYS A 530 -13.70 -16.12 6.63
N ASP A 531 -13.76 -17.33 6.08
CA ASP A 531 -12.61 -18.15 5.70
C ASP A 531 -11.53 -18.21 6.80
N THR A 532 -11.96 -18.42 8.06
CA THR A 532 -11.08 -18.40 9.22
C THR A 532 -10.29 -19.69 9.28
N SER A 533 -8.96 -19.58 9.36
CA SER A 533 -8.06 -20.73 9.40
C SER A 533 -7.17 -20.69 10.62
N PHE A 534 -7.26 -21.74 11.44
CA PHE A 534 -6.33 -22.03 12.53
C PHE A 534 -5.28 -22.98 11.99
N THR A 535 -4.03 -22.55 11.97
CA THR A 535 -2.90 -23.30 11.43
C THR A 535 -1.90 -23.57 12.55
N ILE A 536 -1.60 -24.84 12.76
CA ILE A 536 -0.68 -25.33 13.78
C ILE A 536 0.46 -26.03 13.04
N THR A 537 1.69 -25.57 13.26
CA THR A 537 2.88 -26.12 12.59
C THR A 537 3.91 -26.57 13.62
N SER A 538 4.62 -27.66 13.33
CA SER A 538 5.75 -28.09 14.16
C SER A 538 6.68 -29.00 13.37
N ARG A 539 7.98 -28.96 13.69
CA ARG A 539 8.95 -29.94 13.19
C ARG A 539 8.64 -31.37 13.63
N HIS A 540 7.94 -31.49 14.75
CA HIS A 540 7.47 -32.75 15.32
C HIS A 540 5.94 -32.69 15.44
N ILE A 541 5.26 -32.36 14.35
CA ILE A 541 3.79 -32.29 14.35
C ILE A 541 3.15 -33.62 14.77
N ASP A 542 3.83 -34.74 14.53
CA ASP A 542 3.48 -36.09 15.02
C ASP A 542 3.38 -36.17 16.55
N ARG A 543 4.11 -35.30 17.26
CA ARG A 543 4.07 -35.13 18.73
C ARG A 543 3.05 -34.10 19.20
N VAL A 544 2.44 -33.35 18.29
CA VAL A 544 1.24 -32.56 18.61
C VAL A 544 0.05 -33.50 18.45
N GLY A 545 -0.67 -33.74 19.53
CA GLY A 545 -1.89 -34.53 19.55
C GLY A 545 -3.06 -33.81 18.86
N ASP A 546 -4.28 -34.13 19.26
CA ASP A 546 -5.46 -33.46 18.73
C ASP A 546 -5.55 -32.03 19.24
N VAL A 547 -5.79 -31.10 18.32
CA VAL A 547 -6.11 -29.70 18.61
C VAL A 547 -7.62 -29.56 18.60
N VAL A 548 -8.18 -29.04 19.69
CA VAL A 548 -9.63 -28.86 19.84
C VAL A 548 -9.94 -27.37 19.92
N LEU A 549 -10.84 -26.90 19.05
CA LEU A 549 -11.41 -25.56 19.15
C LEU A 549 -12.73 -25.61 19.89
N ARG A 550 -12.96 -24.64 20.77
CA ARG A 550 -14.27 -24.34 21.33
C ARG A 550 -14.69 -22.93 20.92
N SER A 551 -15.85 -22.83 20.28
CA SER A 551 -16.44 -21.56 19.86
C SER A 551 -16.98 -20.75 21.05
N PRO A 552 -17.25 -19.46 20.87
CA PRO A 552 -17.95 -18.62 21.85
C PRO A 552 -19.30 -19.21 22.29
N SER A 553 -20.05 -19.84 21.38
CA SER A 553 -21.31 -20.54 21.69
C SER A 553 -21.14 -21.91 22.36
N GLY A 554 -19.91 -22.43 22.45
CA GLY A 554 -19.58 -23.72 23.05
C GLY A 554 -19.52 -24.89 22.06
N ALA A 555 -19.67 -24.65 20.75
CA ALA A 555 -19.48 -25.67 19.73
C ALA A 555 -18.02 -26.15 19.69
N ILE A 556 -17.82 -27.45 19.44
CA ILE A 556 -16.50 -28.08 19.47
C ILE A 556 -16.10 -28.51 18.06
N VAL A 557 -14.87 -28.19 17.65
CA VAL A 557 -14.26 -28.65 16.41
C VAL A 557 -12.97 -29.39 16.75
N ASP A 558 -12.90 -30.67 16.42
CA ASP A 558 -11.76 -31.56 16.69
C ASP A 558 -11.40 -32.41 15.46
N SER A 559 -10.57 -33.43 15.67
CA SER A 559 -10.05 -34.34 14.64
C SER A 559 -11.11 -35.12 13.87
N THR A 560 -12.35 -35.17 14.37
CA THR A 560 -13.48 -35.84 13.70
C THR A 560 -14.24 -34.92 12.74
N SER A 561 -13.98 -33.61 12.79
CA SER A 561 -14.67 -32.62 11.96
C SER A 561 -14.20 -32.67 10.51
N PRO A 562 -15.10 -32.49 9.52
CA PRO A 562 -14.69 -32.32 8.12
C PRO A 562 -13.86 -31.04 7.89
N HIS A 563 -13.89 -30.11 8.83
CA HIS A 563 -13.10 -28.88 8.81
C HIS A 563 -11.64 -29.08 9.28
N TYR A 564 -11.32 -30.26 9.82
CA TYR A 564 -10.02 -30.58 10.39
C TYR A 564 -9.17 -31.37 9.37
N SER A 565 -7.97 -30.88 9.12
CA SER A 565 -6.99 -31.51 8.23
C SER A 565 -5.65 -31.65 8.95
N ARG A 566 -5.03 -32.82 8.87
CA ARG A 566 -3.73 -33.12 9.46
C ARG A 566 -2.83 -33.76 8.42
N ASP A 567 -1.62 -33.23 8.28
CA ASP A 567 -0.56 -33.80 7.46
C ASP A 567 0.75 -33.78 8.25
N ASP A 568 1.14 -34.97 8.70
CA ASP A 568 2.35 -35.17 9.50
C ASP A 568 3.62 -35.32 8.65
N THR A 569 3.49 -35.30 7.33
CA THR A 569 4.55 -35.64 6.37
C THR A 569 5.05 -34.41 5.62
N LEU A 570 4.37 -34.01 4.55
CA LEU A 570 4.82 -32.99 3.61
C LEU A 570 4.62 -31.58 4.18
N ARG A 571 3.43 -31.32 4.72
CA ARG A 571 3.08 -29.97 5.22
C ARG A 571 3.44 -29.75 6.70
N GLN A 572 3.65 -30.84 7.44
CA GLN A 572 3.92 -30.86 8.88
C GLN A 572 2.99 -29.94 9.70
N ARG A 573 1.68 -30.06 9.47
CA ARG A 573 0.69 -29.14 10.04
C ARG A 573 -0.64 -29.82 10.42
N ILE A 574 -1.34 -29.16 11.32
CA ILE A 574 -2.77 -29.32 11.55
C ILE A 574 -3.44 -28.02 11.11
N GLN A 575 -4.48 -28.11 10.28
CA GLN A 575 -5.26 -26.97 9.83
C GLN A 575 -6.74 -27.20 10.14
N ILE A 576 -7.37 -26.21 10.77
CA ILE A 576 -8.82 -26.19 10.98
C ILE A 576 -9.37 -25.01 10.19
N PHE A 577 -10.17 -25.30 9.17
CA PHE A 577 -10.72 -24.29 8.26
C PHE A 577 -12.23 -24.13 8.46
N LEU A 578 -12.63 -22.95 8.92
CA LEU A 578 -14.01 -22.56 9.16
C LEU A 578 -14.44 -21.53 8.10
N PRO A 579 -15.38 -21.87 7.19
CA PRO A 579 -15.91 -20.91 6.23
C PRO A 579 -16.52 -19.68 6.92
N GLU A 580 -17.21 -19.89 8.04
CA GLU A 580 -17.70 -18.85 8.92
C GLU A 580 -17.39 -19.18 10.39
N ALA A 581 -16.75 -18.24 11.08
CA ALA A 581 -16.44 -18.30 12.49
C ALA A 581 -17.25 -17.25 13.27
N GLU A 582 -17.79 -17.66 14.41
CA GLU A 582 -18.52 -16.81 15.35
C GLU A 582 -17.60 -15.73 15.98
N PRO A 583 -18.07 -14.48 16.13
CA PRO A 583 -17.32 -13.46 16.85
C PRO A 583 -17.32 -13.73 18.37
N GLY A 584 -16.27 -13.27 19.05
CA GLY A 584 -16.08 -13.45 20.48
C GLY A 584 -14.87 -14.30 20.85
N LYS A 585 -14.90 -14.86 22.07
CA LYS A 585 -13.79 -15.58 22.67
C LYS A 585 -13.77 -17.06 22.24
N TRP A 586 -12.72 -17.46 21.55
CA TRP A 586 -12.41 -18.84 21.20
C TRP A 586 -11.39 -19.45 22.16
N GLU A 587 -11.57 -20.73 22.49
CA GLU A 587 -10.57 -21.54 23.20
C GLU A 587 -9.92 -22.51 22.23
N VAL A 588 -8.59 -22.58 22.25
CA VAL A 588 -7.78 -23.50 21.44
C VAL A 588 -7.00 -24.39 22.38
N ILE A 589 -7.33 -25.67 22.40
CA ILE A 589 -6.77 -26.66 23.32
C ILE A 589 -5.78 -27.52 22.55
N PHE A 590 -4.52 -27.43 22.91
CA PHE A 590 -3.43 -28.23 22.37
C PHE A 590 -3.18 -29.41 23.27
N ARG A 591 -3.04 -30.60 22.69
CA ARG A 591 -2.63 -31.81 23.41
C ARG A 591 -1.25 -32.24 22.96
N ARG A 592 -0.40 -32.65 23.90
CA ARG A 592 0.92 -33.21 23.61
C ARG A 592 0.83 -34.72 23.46
N ARG A 593 1.59 -35.27 22.53
CA ARG A 593 1.75 -36.70 22.33
C ARG A 593 3.19 -37.09 22.64
N GLY A 594 3.38 -37.90 23.68
CA GLY A 594 4.69 -38.36 24.16
C GLY A 594 5.31 -37.43 25.20
N ASP A 595 6.49 -37.83 25.70
CA ASP A 595 7.05 -37.28 26.95
C ASP A 595 7.96 -36.07 26.77
N PHE A 596 8.32 -35.72 25.54
CA PHE A 596 9.22 -34.60 25.26
C PHE A 596 8.47 -33.32 24.88
N PRO A 597 8.92 -32.15 25.36
CA PRO A 597 8.46 -30.87 24.86
C PRO A 597 8.49 -30.76 23.34
N VAL A 598 7.50 -30.09 22.77
CA VAL A 598 7.45 -29.80 21.33
C VAL A 598 7.23 -28.32 21.09
N THR A 599 8.07 -27.71 20.25
CA THR A 599 7.85 -26.34 19.80
C THR A 599 6.71 -26.31 18.78
N VAL A 600 5.71 -25.47 19.04
CA VAL A 600 4.51 -25.33 18.22
C VAL A 600 4.42 -23.90 17.71
N GLY A 601 4.24 -23.74 16.40
CA GLY A 601 3.78 -22.51 15.77
C GLY A 601 2.26 -22.50 15.71
N PHE A 602 1.64 -21.42 16.12
CA PHE A 602 0.20 -21.24 16.11
C PHE A 602 -0.16 -19.91 15.43
N ALA A 603 -0.82 -20.04 14.28
CA ALA A 603 -1.23 -18.94 13.44
C ALA A 603 -2.74 -18.96 13.20
N VAL A 604 -3.39 -17.81 13.29
CA VAL A 604 -4.81 -17.67 12.95
C VAL A 604 -5.01 -16.52 11.98
N THR A 605 -5.63 -16.84 10.84
CA THR A 605 -5.98 -15.87 9.79
C THR A 605 -7.49 -15.83 9.62
N SER A 606 -8.07 -14.66 9.43
CA SER A 606 -9.50 -14.51 9.14
C SER A 606 -9.73 -13.40 8.12
N LYS A 607 -10.67 -13.60 7.20
CA LYS A 607 -11.11 -12.56 6.27
C LYS A 607 -12.29 -11.79 6.85
N THR A 608 -12.50 -10.59 6.32
CA THR A 608 -13.69 -9.80 6.61
C THR A 608 -14.93 -10.55 6.11
N LYS A 609 -16.03 -10.52 6.88
CA LYS A 609 -17.34 -11.08 6.44
C LYS A 609 -17.99 -10.28 5.31
N GLY A 610 -17.29 -9.24 4.82
CA GLY A 610 -17.80 -8.15 4.02
C GLY A 610 -17.62 -6.86 4.78
N ILE A 611 -17.67 -5.73 4.07
CA ILE A 611 -17.74 -4.40 4.67
C ILE A 611 -19.02 -4.39 5.53
N SER A 612 -18.89 -4.64 6.83
CA SER A 612 -19.82 -4.00 7.77
C SER A 612 -19.80 -2.54 7.35
N LYS A 613 -20.96 -2.00 6.95
CA LYS A 613 -21.13 -0.63 6.42
C LYS A 613 -20.58 0.47 7.34
N ASN A 614 -19.90 0.11 8.44
CA ASN A 614 -19.68 0.95 9.59
C ASN A 614 -18.23 1.02 10.09
N LYS A 615 -17.24 0.27 9.58
CA LYS A 615 -15.80 0.48 9.88
C LYS A 615 -14.88 -0.47 9.07
N PRO A 616 -13.72 -0.01 8.58
CA PRO A 616 -12.66 -0.91 8.16
C PRO A 616 -12.02 -1.57 9.40
N PRO A 617 -11.59 -2.85 9.30
CA PRO A 617 -11.03 -3.56 10.44
C PRO A 617 -9.77 -2.85 10.95
N ILE A 618 -9.66 -2.69 12.26
CA ILE A 618 -8.48 -2.13 12.92
C ILE A 618 -7.31 -3.07 12.65
N ARG A 619 -6.38 -2.64 11.79
CA ARG A 619 -5.13 -3.34 11.53
C ARG A 619 -4.04 -2.76 12.42
N VAL A 620 -3.71 -3.47 13.48
CA VAL A 620 -2.51 -3.17 14.27
C VAL A 620 -1.31 -3.64 13.46
N ARG A 621 -0.41 -2.72 13.07
CA ARG A 621 0.93 -3.12 12.62
C ARG A 621 1.71 -3.54 13.85
N SER A 622 2.15 -4.80 13.91
CA SER A 622 3.26 -5.17 14.78
C SER A 622 4.50 -4.50 14.19
N PHE A 623 5.05 -3.52 14.90
CA PHE A 623 6.39 -3.01 14.63
C PHE A 623 7.43 -3.97 15.19
#